data_AF-A0A653YTS3-F1
#
_entry.id   AF-A0A653YTS3-F1
#
_cell.length_a   1.000
_cell.length_b   1.000
_cell.length_c   1.000
_cell.angle_alpha   90.00
_cell.angle_beta   90.00
_cell.angle_gamma   90.00
#
_symmetry.space_group_name_H-M   'P 1'
#
loop_
_entity.id
_entity.type
_entity.pdbx_description
1 polymer ?
#
loop_
_entity_poly.entity_id
_entity_poly.type
_entity_poly.pdbx_seq_one_letter_code
_entity_poly.pdbx_strand_id
1 'polypeptide(L)'
;MPRPYAWHPATILFKTMGNYVTKDELRAELERQAQRYKDVYGGEVITYAAQPDPERKPWRKKANLLDQAFEKELVKIEKELQSKADEAAG
;
A
#
# COMPACT_ATOMS: atom_id res chain seq x y z
N MET A 1 30.41 0.94 -17.43
CA MET A 1 30.94 0.52 -16.12
C MET A 1 30.10 1.16 -15.02
N PRO A 2 29.49 0.38 -14.11
CA PRO A 2 28.76 0.90 -12.95
C PRO A 2 29.74 1.21 -11.81
N ARG A 3 29.48 2.25 -11.01
CA ARG A 3 30.00 2.30 -9.63
C ARG A 3 28.83 2.28 -8.64
N PRO A 4 28.93 1.47 -7.57
CA PRO A 4 27.83 1.11 -6.68
C PRO A 4 27.70 2.07 -5.49
N TYR A 5 26.51 2.04 -4.88
CA TYR A 5 26.06 2.72 -3.67
C TYR A 5 27.14 3.07 -2.62
N ALA A 6 27.11 4.31 -2.13
CA ALA A 6 27.68 4.69 -0.83
C ALA A 6 26.54 5.22 0.06
N TRP A 7 25.92 4.32 0.82
CA TRP A 7 25.12 4.68 1.99
C TRP A 7 26.09 5.04 3.12
N HIS A 8 26.12 6.31 3.52
CA HIS A 8 26.71 6.69 4.81
C HIS A 8 25.60 6.80 5.85
N PRO A 9 25.51 5.91 6.86
CA PRO A 9 24.67 6.15 8.02
C PRO A 9 25.38 7.12 8.96
N ALA A 10 25.20 8.42 8.73
CA ALA A 10 25.63 9.45 9.68
C ALA A 10 24.52 9.65 10.72
N THR A 11 24.74 9.06 11.88
CA THR A 11 24.23 9.38 13.21
C THR A 11 23.42 10.69 13.28
N ILE A 12 22.08 10.60 13.28
CA ILE A 12 21.21 11.75 13.54
C ILE A 12 21.21 12.03 15.05
N LEU A 13 22.15 12.86 15.47
CA LEU A 13 22.17 13.49 16.78
C LEU A 13 21.03 14.52 16.83
N PHE A 14 19.84 14.12 17.29
CA PHE A 14 18.70 15.02 17.46
C PHE A 14 18.96 15.99 18.62
N LYS A 15 19.77 17.02 18.38
CA LYS A 15 19.93 18.14 19.30
C LYS A 15 18.77 19.10 19.07
N THR A 16 17.77 19.04 19.94
CA THR A 16 16.72 20.05 20.09
C THR A 16 17.35 21.41 20.37
N MET A 17 17.53 22.22 19.33
CA MET A 17 17.51 23.67 19.47
C MET A 17 16.16 24.13 18.95
N GLY A 18 15.20 24.26 19.88
CA GLY A 18 13.95 24.93 19.58
C GLY A 18 14.29 26.35 19.14
N ASN A 19 14.11 26.65 17.84
CA ASN A 19 14.03 28.02 17.38
C ASN A 19 12.86 28.64 18.13
N TYR A 20 13.11 29.61 19.01
CA TYR A 20 12.07 30.44 19.58
C TYR A 20 11.60 31.42 18.51
N VAL A 21 10.88 30.92 17.52
CA VAL A 21 9.94 31.73 16.77
C VAL A 21 8.77 31.94 17.70
N THR A 22 8.39 33.19 17.96
CA THR A 22 7.20 33.41 18.77
C THR A 22 6.00 32.80 18.04
N LYS A 23 5.02 32.31 18.79
CA LYS A 23 3.86 31.62 18.20
C LYS A 23 3.16 32.46 17.12
N ASP A 24 3.20 33.78 17.28
CA ASP A 24 2.56 34.73 16.38
C ASP A 24 3.38 34.96 15.11
N GLU A 25 4.71 35.03 15.20
CA GLU A 25 5.59 35.04 14.01
C GLU A 25 5.46 33.73 13.22
N LEU A 26 5.36 32.59 13.92
CA LEU A 26 5.16 31.30 13.28
C LEU A 26 3.81 31.23 12.58
N ARG A 27 2.75 31.78 13.20
CA ARG A 27 1.43 31.89 12.58
C ARG A 27 1.45 32.77 11.33
N ALA A 28 2.10 33.93 11.40
CA ALA A 28 2.21 34.85 10.27
C ALA A 28 2.98 34.24 9.09
N GLU A 29 4.08 33.54 9.34
CA GLU A 29 4.85 32.88 8.28
C GLU A 29 4.07 31.72 7.67
N LEU A 30 3.35 30.92 8.47
CA LEU A 30 2.47 29.86 7.95
C LEU A 30 1.32 30.41 7.11
N GLU A 31 0.70 31.52 7.51
CA GLU A 31 -0.35 32.19 6.73
C GLU A 31 0.17 32.69 5.38
N ARG A 32 1.38 33.28 5.38
CA ARG A 32 2.04 33.72 4.15
C ARG A 32 2.34 32.56 3.20
N GLN A 33 2.78 31.43 3.74
CA GLN A 33 3.06 30.22 2.96
C GLN A 33 1.78 29.62 2.37
N ALA A 34 0.71 29.54 3.16
CA ALA A 34 -0.59 29.08 2.70
C ALA A 34 -1.16 29.98 1.59
N GLN A 35 -1.05 31.30 1.74
CA GLN A 35 -1.50 32.25 0.74
C GLN A 35 -0.70 32.12 -0.57
N ARG A 36 0.63 32.05 -0.47
CA ARG A 36 1.49 31.83 -1.64
C ARG A 36 1.18 30.51 -2.36
N TYR A 37 0.92 29.44 -1.62
CA TYR A 37 0.57 28.16 -2.21
C TYR A 37 -0.75 28.22 -3.01
N LYS A 38 -1.75 28.94 -2.48
CA LYS A 38 -3.01 29.18 -3.20
C LYS A 38 -2.81 30.03 -4.45
N ASP A 39 -2.07 31.13 -4.35
CA ASP A 39 -1.92 32.09 -5.44
C ASP A 39 -1.02 31.57 -6.58
N VAL A 40 0.05 30.82 -6.24
CA VAL A 40 1.04 30.35 -7.23
C VAL A 40 0.68 29.00 -7.83
N TYR A 41 0.17 28.07 -7.02
CA TYR A 41 -0.09 26.69 -7.44
C TYR A 41 -1.59 26.37 -7.53
N GLY A 42 -2.45 27.41 -7.51
CA GLY A 42 -3.91 27.26 -7.62
C GLY A 42 -4.58 26.65 -6.39
N GLY A 43 -3.81 26.34 -5.33
CA GLY A 43 -4.33 25.69 -4.12
C GLY A 43 -4.83 24.26 -4.36
N GLU A 44 -4.50 23.65 -5.49
CA GLU A 44 -4.88 22.27 -5.79
C GLU A 44 -4.09 21.30 -4.92
N VAL A 45 -4.70 20.93 -3.79
CA VAL A 45 -4.26 19.79 -3.00
C VAL A 45 -4.50 18.54 -3.85
N ILE A 46 -3.42 17.87 -4.25
CA ILE A 46 -3.48 16.57 -4.94
C ILE A 46 -4.08 15.58 -3.95
N THR A 47 -5.40 15.46 -4.01
CA THR A 47 -6.14 14.46 -3.27
C THR A 47 -5.91 13.16 -4.01
N TYR A 48 -5.04 12.31 -3.47
CA TYR A 48 -4.89 10.93 -3.92
C TYR A 48 -6.15 10.17 -3.52
N ALA A 49 -7.27 10.48 -4.17
CA ALA A 49 -8.45 9.64 -4.11
C ALA A 49 -8.06 8.27 -4.65
N ALA A 50 -8.58 7.21 -4.04
CA ALA A 50 -8.40 5.87 -4.58
C ALA A 50 -8.88 5.88 -6.04
N GLN A 51 -8.05 5.38 -6.95
CA GLN A 51 -8.44 5.19 -8.34
C GLN A 51 -9.72 4.36 -8.37
N PRO A 52 -10.73 4.74 -9.17
CA PRO A 52 -11.94 3.94 -9.29
C PRO A 52 -11.58 2.53 -9.78
N ASP A 53 -12.33 1.53 -9.30
CA ASP A 53 -12.13 0.16 -9.75
C ASP A 53 -12.20 0.08 -11.28
N PRO A 54 -11.35 -0.74 -11.94
CA PRO A 54 -11.36 -0.86 -13.39
C PRO A 54 -12.75 -1.26 -13.91
N GLU A 55 -13.26 -0.54 -14.92
CA GLU A 55 -14.58 -0.79 -15.53
C GLU A 55 -14.69 -2.23 -16.08
N ARG A 56 -13.56 -2.81 -16.48
CA ARG A 56 -13.49 -4.18 -16.99
C ARG A 56 -12.71 -5.05 -16.02
N LYS A 57 -13.33 -6.18 -15.65
CA LYS A 57 -12.67 -7.20 -14.84
C LYS A 57 -11.34 -7.60 -15.49
N PRO A 58 -10.24 -7.75 -14.71
CA PRO A 58 -8.97 -8.25 -15.22
C PRO A 58 -9.19 -9.54 -16.00
N TRP A 59 -8.58 -9.66 -17.18
CA TRP A 59 -8.72 -10.85 -18.01
C TRP A 59 -8.32 -12.09 -17.21
N ARG A 60 -9.28 -13.00 -16.97
CA ARG A 60 -9.00 -14.28 -16.31
C ARG A 60 -8.70 -15.33 -17.36
N LYS A 61 -7.59 -16.04 -17.17
CA LYS A 61 -7.25 -17.22 -17.96
C LYS A 61 -8.33 -18.29 -17.77
N LYS A 62 -8.76 -18.95 -18.85
CA LYS A 62 -9.58 -20.16 -18.74
C LYS A 62 -8.76 -21.28 -18.10
N ALA A 63 -9.38 -22.03 -17.18
CA ALA A 63 -8.74 -23.18 -16.55
C ALA A 63 -8.24 -24.17 -17.61
N ASN A 64 -6.98 -24.57 -17.51
CA ASN A 64 -6.37 -25.57 -18.37
C ASN A 64 -6.85 -26.99 -17.95
N LEU A 65 -6.61 -27.99 -18.80
CA LEU A 65 -6.91 -29.40 -18.49
C LEU A 65 -6.26 -29.87 -17.17
N LEU A 66 -5.03 -29.43 -16.90
CA LEU A 66 -4.32 -29.73 -15.67
C LEU A 66 -4.98 -29.09 -14.43
N ASP A 67 -5.47 -27.85 -14.57
CA ASP A 67 -6.16 -27.15 -13.48
C ASP A 67 -7.46 -27.89 -13.11
N GLN A 68 -8.20 -28.35 -14.12
CA GLN A 68 -9.43 -29.13 -13.93
C GLN A 68 -9.15 -30.51 -13.30
N ALA A 69 -8.05 -31.15 -13.66
CA ALA A 69 -7.65 -32.42 -13.05
C ALA A 69 -7.29 -32.22 -11.57
N PHE A 70 -6.55 -31.16 -11.26
CA PHE A 70 -6.18 -30.83 -9.89
C PHE A 70 -7.41 -30.51 -9.02
N GLU A 71 -8.36 -29.73 -9.52
CA GLU A 71 -9.64 -29.46 -8.82
C GLU A 71 -10.41 -30.75 -8.50
N LYS A 72 -10.41 -31.73 -9.42
CA LYS A 72 -11.05 -33.04 -9.19
C LYS A 72 -10.36 -33.84 -8.08
N GLU A 73 -9.02 -33.81 -8.03
CA GLU A 73 -8.27 -34.47 -6.96
C GLU A 73 -8.54 -33.83 -5.59
N LEU A 74 -8.65 -32.50 -5.52
CA LEU A 74 -9.03 -31.81 -4.27
C LEU A 74 -10.40 -32.27 -3.76
N VAL A 75 -11.41 -32.34 -4.64
CA VAL A 75 -12.76 -32.82 -4.29
C VAL A 75 -12.73 -34.27 -3.82
N LYS A 76 -11.88 -35.11 -4.43
CA LYS A 76 -11.74 -36.51 -4.03
C LYS A 76 -11.14 -36.62 -2.63
N ILE A 77 -10.07 -35.89 -2.35
CA ILE A 77 -9.43 -35.87 -1.03
C ILE A 77 -10.40 -35.37 0.04
N GLU A 78 -11.17 -34.32 -0.24
CA GLU A 78 -12.18 -33.79 0.69
C GLU A 78 -13.25 -34.83 1.03
N LYS A 79 -13.73 -35.58 0.03
CA LYS A 79 -14.68 -36.68 0.25
C LYS A 79 -14.08 -37.82 1.08
N GLU A 80 -12.83 -38.21 0.81
CA GLU A 80 -12.14 -39.25 1.58
C GLU A 80 -11.89 -38.82 3.03
N LEU A 81 -11.64 -37.53 3.27
CA LEU A 81 -11.52 -36.98 4.62
C LEU A 81 -12.87 -36.98 5.33
N GLN A 82 -13.94 -36.59 4.65
CA GLN A 82 -15.29 -36.62 5.21
C GLN A 82 -15.72 -38.04 5.56
N SER A 83 -15.50 -39.01 4.65
CA SER A 83 -15.86 -40.41 4.93
C SER A 83 -15.07 -40.98 6.11
N LYS A 84 -13.77 -40.68 6.22
CA LYS A 84 -12.97 -41.09 7.39
C LYS A 84 -13.43 -40.43 8.69
N ALA A 85 -13.87 -39.18 8.63
CA ALA A 85 -14.41 -38.47 9.79
C ALA A 85 -15.76 -39.09 10.22
N ASP A 86 -16.63 -39.43 9.27
CA ASP A 86 -17.91 -40.09 9.53
C ASP A 86 -17.70 -41.51 10.10
N GLU A 87 -16.73 -42.27 9.57
CA GLU A 87 -16.32 -43.59 10.09
C GLU A 87 -15.73 -43.52 11.49
N ALA A 88 -15.04 -42.44 11.85
CA ALA A 88 -14.48 -42.23 13.19
C ALA A 88 -15.52 -41.74 14.22
N ALA A 89 -16.66 -41.20 13.74
CA ALA A 89 -17.73 -40.66 14.58
C ALA A 89 -18.87 -41.66 14.85
N GLY A 90 -18.95 -42.76 14.10
CA GLY A 90 -19.89 -43.87 14.29
C GLY A 90 -19.31 -45.02 15.11
#